data_AF-A0A0A3YYY4-F1
#
_entry.id   AF-A0A0A3YYY4-F1
#
_cell.length_a   1.000
_cell.length_b   1.000
_cell.length_c   1.000
_cell.angle_alpha   90.00
_cell.angle_beta   90.00
_cell.angle_gamma   90.00
#
_symmetry.space_group_name_H-M   'P 1'
#
loop_
_entity.id
_entity.type
_entity.pdbx_description
1 polymer ?
#
loop_
_entity_poly.entity_id
_entity_poly.type
_entity_poly.pdbx_seq_one_letter_code
_entity_poly.pdbx_strand_id
1 'polypeptide(L)'
;MTATSAVLAFPPFSAQQSEALLRDKLAHYADAWDTAQDLANGIVAIGVIDTRSVEQYRAGHICGAVSFPHRMMTAETLAALDREKVYVTYCDGIGCNGSTKGALKLAAAGYRVKELIGGLDFWLRDHHPVAQGDAPGEWPSQSTKEGCGC
;
A
#
# COMPACT_ATOMS: atom_id res chain seq x y z
N MET A 1 38.23 25.16 6.59
CA MET A 1 36.77 25.38 6.60
C MET A 1 36.13 24.09 7.08
N THR A 2 35.45 24.10 8.23
CA THR A 2 34.69 22.93 8.69
C THR A 2 33.48 22.77 7.79
N ALA A 3 33.35 21.60 7.14
CA ALA A 3 32.19 21.30 6.31
C ALA A 3 30.93 21.27 7.18
N THR A 4 29.89 22.00 6.77
CA THR A 4 28.58 21.96 7.42
C THR A 4 27.76 20.80 6.86
N SER A 5 27.15 19.99 7.73
CA SER A 5 26.25 18.91 7.29
C SER A 5 24.89 19.48 6.88
N ALA A 6 24.46 19.24 5.64
CA ALA A 6 23.11 19.58 5.19
C ALA A 6 22.03 18.76 5.93
N VAL A 7 22.35 17.52 6.34
CA VAL A 7 21.45 16.66 7.11
C VAL A 7 21.18 17.25 8.50
N LEU A 8 22.19 17.87 9.10
CA LEU A 8 22.09 18.48 10.43
C LEU A 8 21.75 19.98 10.38
N ALA A 9 21.36 20.51 9.21
CA ALA A 9 20.83 21.87 9.10
C ALA A 9 19.55 22.04 9.93
N PHE A 10 18.82 20.94 10.14
CA PHE A 10 17.75 20.82 11.12
C PHE A 10 18.14 19.71 12.10
N PRO A 11 18.24 19.98 13.42
CA PRO A 11 18.59 18.96 14.38
C PRO A 11 17.49 17.88 14.42
N PRO A 12 17.86 16.60 14.62
CA PRO A 12 16.86 15.55 14.79
C PRO A 12 16.09 15.77 16.10
N PHE A 13 14.88 15.22 16.15
CA PHE A 13 14.15 15.08 17.40
C PHE A 13 14.89 14.16 18.38
N SER A 14 14.47 14.16 19.66
CA SER A 14 14.95 13.17 20.62
C SER A 14 14.58 11.74 20.18
N ALA A 15 15.26 10.74 20.75
CA ALA A 15 14.97 9.34 20.45
C ALA A 15 13.49 8.99 20.74
N GLN A 16 12.94 9.50 21.85
CA GLN A 16 11.56 9.27 22.26
C GLN A 16 10.56 9.95 21.33
N GLN A 17 10.84 11.19 20.91
CA GLN A 17 10.01 11.89 19.94
C GLN A 17 10.02 11.19 18.57
N SER A 18 11.18 10.67 18.17
CA SER A 18 11.32 9.91 16.92
C SER A 18 10.57 8.59 16.99
N GLU A 19 10.67 7.86 18.11
CA GLU A 19 9.95 6.60 18.32
C GLU A 19 8.44 6.77 18.24
N ALA A 20 7.88 7.78 18.92
CA ALA A 20 6.45 8.06 18.89
C ALA A 20 5.94 8.38 17.47
N LEU A 21 6.65 9.24 16.73
CA LEU A 21 6.28 9.62 15.37
C LEU A 21 6.39 8.43 14.40
N LEU A 22 7.48 7.66 14.48
CA LEU A 22 7.73 6.54 13.58
C LEU A 22 6.74 5.40 13.83
N ARG A 23 6.34 5.16 15.09
CA ARG A 23 5.31 4.18 15.43
C ARG A 23 3.97 4.53 14.81
N ASP A 24 3.55 5.79 14.92
CA ASP A 24 2.30 6.26 14.29
C ASP A 24 2.39 6.14 12.76
N LYS A 25 3.50 6.59 12.16
CA LYS A 25 3.74 6.45 10.71
C LYS A 25 3.62 5.00 10.23
N LEU A 26 4.24 4.05 10.93
CA LEU A 26 4.17 2.61 10.59
C LEU A 26 2.77 2.02 10.80
N ALA A 27 1.93 2.63 11.64
CA ALA A 27 0.53 2.23 11.80
C ALA A 27 -0.35 2.63 10.61
N HIS A 28 -0.03 3.73 9.91
CA HIS A 28 -0.79 4.22 8.75
C HIS A 28 -0.33 3.64 7.42
N TYR A 29 0.91 3.15 7.33
CA TYR A 29 1.53 2.75 6.06
C TYR A 29 2.02 1.30 6.07
N ALA A 30 2.08 0.73 4.87
CA ALA A 30 2.81 -0.49 4.53
C ALA A 30 3.68 -0.21 3.30
N ASP A 31 4.83 -0.86 3.18
CA ASP A 31 5.65 -0.79 1.96
C ASP A 31 5.34 -1.94 1.00
N ALA A 32 5.95 -1.91 -0.18
CA ALA A 32 5.74 -2.91 -1.23
C ALA A 32 6.24 -4.29 -0.82
N TRP A 33 7.38 -4.35 -0.12
CA TRP A 33 8.01 -5.59 0.29
C TRP A 33 7.16 -6.34 1.32
N ASP A 34 6.76 -5.70 2.42
CA ASP A 34 5.93 -6.31 3.45
C ASP A 34 4.60 -6.80 2.86
N THR A 35 3.98 -5.98 2.01
CA THR A 35 2.73 -6.34 1.34
C THR A 35 2.91 -7.53 0.40
N ALA A 36 3.99 -7.57 -0.37
CA ALA A 36 4.30 -8.68 -1.27
C ALA A 36 4.56 -9.97 -0.51
N GLN A 37 5.30 -9.91 0.60
CA GLN A 37 5.60 -11.06 1.45
C GLN A 37 4.33 -11.63 2.09
N ASP A 38 3.43 -10.77 2.59
CA ASP A 38 2.14 -11.21 3.16
C ASP A 38 1.25 -11.88 2.10
N LEU A 39 1.20 -11.32 0.88
CA LEU A 39 0.46 -11.93 -0.23
C LEU A 39 1.08 -13.26 -0.66
N ALA A 40 2.40 -13.34 -0.78
CA ALA A 40 3.12 -14.57 -1.12
C ALA A 40 2.92 -15.68 -0.08
N ASN A 41 2.85 -15.31 1.20
CA ASN A 41 2.60 -16.24 2.31
C ASN A 41 1.10 -16.56 2.51
N GLY A 42 0.21 -15.98 1.70
CA GLY A 42 -1.22 -16.23 1.78
C GLY A 42 -1.87 -15.68 3.06
N ILE A 43 -1.37 -14.57 3.61
CA ILE A 43 -1.92 -13.95 4.81
C ILE A 43 -3.30 -13.34 4.49
N VAL A 44 -4.36 -14.08 4.81
CA VAL A 44 -5.75 -13.68 4.50
C VAL A 44 -6.32 -12.57 5.38
N ALA A 45 -5.60 -12.20 6.45
CA ALA A 45 -5.97 -11.12 7.36
C ALA A 45 -5.86 -9.72 6.73
N ILE A 46 -5.20 -9.61 5.58
CA ILE A 46 -5.12 -8.37 4.79
C ILE A 46 -5.94 -8.47 3.49
N GLY A 47 -6.32 -7.32 2.96
CA GLY A 47 -6.91 -7.20 1.62
C GLY A 47 -6.35 -6.00 0.88
N VAL A 48 -5.86 -6.19 -0.34
CA VAL A 48 -5.27 -5.11 -1.14
C VAL A 48 -6.32 -4.51 -2.07
N ILE A 49 -6.44 -3.18 -2.08
CA ILE A 49 -7.41 -2.45 -2.89
C ILE A 49 -6.69 -1.51 -3.86
N ASP A 50 -6.96 -1.72 -5.14
CA ASP A 50 -6.59 -0.77 -6.18
C ASP A 50 -7.61 0.36 -6.24
N THR A 51 -7.19 1.57 -5.89
CA THR A 51 -8.07 2.74 -5.83
C THR A 51 -8.14 3.53 -7.14
N ARG A 52 -7.42 3.07 -8.17
CA ARG A 52 -7.35 3.69 -9.50
C ARG A 52 -8.60 3.40 -10.31
N SER A 53 -8.63 3.84 -11.57
CA SER A 53 -9.75 3.50 -12.45
C SER A 53 -9.75 1.99 -12.78
N VAL A 54 -10.91 1.48 -13.18
CA VAL A 54 -11.05 0.07 -13.60
C VAL A 54 -10.14 -0.23 -14.80
N GLU A 55 -9.95 0.74 -15.69
CA GLU A 55 -9.07 0.63 -16.86
C GLU A 55 -7.60 0.49 -16.45
N GLN A 56 -7.14 1.28 -15.47
CA GLN A 56 -5.77 1.18 -14.96
C GLN A 56 -5.55 -0.15 -14.23
N TYR A 57 -6.52 -0.60 -13.44
CA TYR A 57 -6.49 -1.94 -12.84
C TYR A 57 -6.34 -3.03 -13.91
N ARG A 58 -7.20 -3.01 -14.94
CA ARG A 58 -7.15 -3.99 -16.04
C ARG A 58 -5.82 -3.99 -16.79
N ALA A 59 -5.20 -2.82 -16.97
CA ALA A 59 -3.92 -2.69 -17.65
C ALA A 59 -2.75 -3.31 -16.85
N GLY A 60 -2.86 -3.33 -15.53
CA GLY A 60 -1.87 -3.95 -14.65
C GLY A 60 -2.13 -3.59 -13.19
N HIS A 61 -2.25 -4.59 -12.32
CA HIS A 61 -2.52 -4.44 -10.89
C HIS A 61 -1.73 -5.44 -10.04
N ILE A 62 -1.68 -5.23 -8.73
CA ILE A 62 -1.05 -6.15 -7.78
C ILE A 62 -1.81 -7.48 -7.77
N CYS A 63 -1.12 -8.62 -7.87
CA CYS A 63 -1.76 -9.94 -7.76
C CYS A 63 -2.55 -10.08 -6.44
N GLY A 64 -3.79 -10.54 -6.51
CA GLY A 64 -4.70 -10.67 -5.37
C GLY A 64 -5.38 -9.37 -4.95
N ALA A 65 -5.07 -8.23 -5.58
CA ALA A 65 -5.78 -6.98 -5.29
C ALA A 65 -7.18 -6.97 -5.90
N VAL A 66 -8.10 -6.24 -5.27
CA VAL A 66 -9.44 -5.99 -5.80
C VAL A 66 -9.54 -4.59 -6.37
N SER A 67 -10.17 -4.45 -7.54
CA SER A 67 -10.48 -3.14 -8.11
C SER A 67 -11.60 -2.48 -7.31
N PHE A 68 -11.30 -1.36 -6.66
CA PHE A 68 -12.31 -0.53 -6.02
C PHE A 68 -11.93 0.96 -6.19
N PRO A 69 -12.29 1.57 -7.33
CA PRO A 69 -11.96 2.96 -7.59
C PRO A 69 -12.44 3.88 -6.46
N HIS A 70 -11.57 4.71 -5.90
CA HIS A 70 -11.92 5.56 -4.76
C HIS A 70 -13.12 6.47 -5.05
N ARG A 71 -13.36 6.83 -6.32
CA ARG A 71 -14.51 7.64 -6.75
C ARG A 71 -15.86 6.92 -6.60
N MET A 72 -15.86 5.60 -6.59
CA MET A 72 -17.04 4.74 -6.48
C MET A 72 -17.31 4.24 -5.05
N MET A 73 -16.37 4.47 -4.13
CA MET A 73 -16.52 4.08 -2.73
C MET A 73 -17.57 4.97 -2.03
N THR A 74 -18.59 4.30 -1.49
CA THR A 74 -19.62 4.82 -0.59
C THR A 74 -19.77 3.86 0.59
N ALA A 75 -20.49 4.26 1.65
CA ALA A 75 -20.68 3.38 2.81
C ALA A 75 -21.39 2.08 2.43
N GLU A 76 -22.34 2.15 1.49
CA GLU A 76 -23.12 1.01 1.00
C GLU A 76 -22.27 0.06 0.17
N THR A 77 -21.47 0.58 -0.76
CA THR A 77 -20.61 -0.26 -1.60
C THR A 77 -19.48 -0.90 -0.80
N LEU A 78 -18.97 -0.20 0.22
CA LEU A 78 -17.97 -0.74 1.13
C LEU A 78 -18.52 -1.81 2.07
N ALA A 79 -19.82 -1.81 2.40
CA ALA A 79 -20.40 -2.74 3.37
C ALA A 79 -20.24 -4.24 3.00
N ALA A 80 -19.96 -4.55 1.74
CA ALA A 80 -19.66 -5.91 1.29
C ALA A 80 -18.26 -6.40 1.69
N LEU A 81 -17.39 -5.50 2.17
CA LEU A 81 -16.04 -5.82 2.61
C LEU A 81 -16.03 -6.47 4.00
N ASP A 82 -15.15 -7.45 4.18
CA ASP A 82 -14.91 -8.16 5.43
C ASP A 82 -14.33 -7.22 6.50
N ARG A 83 -15.03 -7.14 7.64
CA ARG A 83 -14.69 -6.26 8.76
C ARG A 83 -13.50 -6.74 9.57
N GLU A 84 -13.18 -8.03 9.50
CA GLU A 84 -12.07 -8.63 10.24
C GLU A 84 -10.72 -8.39 9.56
N LYS A 85 -10.70 -7.88 8.33
CA LYS A 85 -9.46 -7.61 7.60
C LYS A 85 -8.88 -6.22 7.90
N VAL A 86 -7.60 -6.09 7.61
CA VAL A 86 -6.93 -4.79 7.42
C VAL A 86 -6.77 -4.55 5.94
N TYR A 87 -7.29 -3.44 5.44
CA TYR A 87 -7.18 -3.10 4.02
C TYR A 87 -5.90 -2.33 3.73
N VAL A 88 -5.27 -2.58 2.59
CA VAL A 88 -4.10 -1.85 2.10
C VAL A 88 -4.47 -1.21 0.76
N THR A 89 -4.58 0.12 0.72
CA THR A 89 -4.96 0.84 -0.50
C THR A 89 -3.74 1.32 -1.26
N TYR A 90 -3.75 1.23 -2.60
CA TYR A 90 -2.70 1.82 -3.44
C TYR A 90 -3.26 2.61 -4.62
N CYS A 91 -2.43 3.51 -5.16
CA CYS A 91 -2.59 4.20 -6.46
C CYS A 91 -1.30 4.01 -7.28
N ASP A 92 -1.10 4.80 -8.35
CA ASP A 92 0.10 4.70 -9.20
C ASP A 92 1.37 4.95 -8.39
N GLY A 93 1.45 6.05 -7.63
CA GLY A 93 2.63 6.33 -6.80
C GLY A 93 2.48 7.57 -5.94
N ILE A 94 3.59 8.10 -5.41
CA ILE A 94 3.65 9.24 -4.47
C ILE A 94 2.97 10.50 -5.02
N GLY A 95 2.89 10.65 -6.34
CA GLY A 95 2.19 11.77 -7.00
C GLY A 95 0.65 11.66 -7.01
N CYS A 96 0.07 10.57 -6.50
CA CYS A 96 -1.36 10.31 -6.52
C CYS A 96 -1.98 10.28 -5.13
N ASN A 97 -3.09 11.01 -4.93
CA ASN A 97 -3.88 10.98 -3.69
C ASN A 97 -5.02 9.92 -3.70
N GLY A 98 -5.04 9.01 -4.67
CA GLY A 98 -6.11 8.02 -4.84
C GLY A 98 -6.16 7.02 -3.68
N SER A 99 -4.99 6.54 -3.26
CA SER A 99 -4.79 5.67 -2.10
C SER A 99 -5.29 6.33 -0.83
N THR A 100 -4.79 7.53 -0.51
CA THR A 100 -5.21 8.29 0.68
C THR A 100 -6.72 8.57 0.70
N LYS A 101 -7.32 8.90 -0.45
CA LYS A 101 -8.77 9.11 -0.56
C LYS A 101 -9.56 7.83 -0.34
N GLY A 102 -9.08 6.70 -0.86
CA GLY A 102 -9.68 5.38 -0.62
C GLY A 102 -9.58 4.99 0.86
N ALA A 103 -8.39 5.16 1.45
CA ALA A 103 -8.15 4.89 2.87
C ALA A 103 -9.04 5.73 3.78
N LEU A 104 -9.17 7.04 3.51
CA LEU A 104 -10.06 7.92 4.26
C LEU A 104 -11.51 7.42 4.23
N LYS A 105 -12.01 6.97 3.08
CA LYS A 105 -13.38 6.45 2.96
C LYS A 105 -13.58 5.13 3.69
N LEU A 106 -12.61 4.22 3.62
CA LEU A 106 -12.60 2.98 4.40
C LEU A 106 -12.62 3.27 5.90
N ALA A 107 -11.73 4.13 6.37
CA ALA A 107 -11.63 4.53 7.78
C ALA A 107 -12.93 5.21 8.26
N ALA A 108 -13.49 6.12 7.46
CA ALA A 108 -14.77 6.78 7.77
C ALA A 108 -15.95 5.79 7.81
N ALA A 109 -15.88 4.70 7.04
CA ALA A 109 -16.84 3.60 7.08
C ALA A 109 -16.55 2.58 8.21
N GLY A 110 -15.52 2.78 9.03
CA GLY A 110 -15.18 1.95 10.19
C GLY A 110 -14.28 0.74 9.87
N TYR A 111 -13.57 0.75 8.74
CA TYR A 111 -12.60 -0.30 8.39
C TYR A 111 -11.20 0.07 8.89
N ARG A 112 -10.43 -0.96 9.26
CA ARG A 112 -8.98 -0.81 9.50
C ARG A 112 -8.28 -0.74 8.15
N VAL A 113 -7.40 0.26 7.98
CA VAL A 113 -6.77 0.51 6.70
C VAL A 113 -5.36 1.07 6.88
N LYS A 114 -4.49 0.69 5.94
CA LYS A 114 -3.18 1.27 5.70
C LYS A 114 -3.07 1.72 4.24
N GLU A 115 -2.15 2.64 3.97
CA GLU A 115 -1.78 3.04 2.62
C GLU A 115 -0.46 2.37 2.20
N LEU A 116 -0.42 1.83 0.98
CA LEU A 116 0.80 1.33 0.37
C LEU A 116 1.64 2.51 -0.13
N ILE A 117 2.73 2.82 0.58
CA ILE A 117 3.62 3.92 0.19
C ILE A 117 4.38 3.57 -1.08
N GLY A 118 4.53 4.54 -1.98
CA GLY A 118 5.19 4.35 -3.27
C GLY A 118 4.27 3.78 -4.37
N GLY A 119 3.10 3.23 -4.02
CA GLY A 119 2.10 2.75 -4.97
C GLY A 119 2.60 1.64 -5.90
N LEU A 120 1.94 1.49 -7.04
CA LEU A 120 2.34 0.52 -8.07
C LEU A 120 3.72 0.83 -8.67
N ASP A 121 4.15 2.10 -8.70
CA ASP A 121 5.46 2.51 -9.22
C ASP A 121 6.60 1.82 -8.45
N PHE A 122 6.53 1.83 -7.12
CA PHE A 122 7.54 1.17 -6.27
C PHE A 122 7.37 -0.36 -6.29
N TRP A 123 6.14 -0.86 -6.36
CA TRP A 123 5.86 -2.29 -6.55
C TRP A 123 6.56 -2.86 -7.80
N LEU A 124 6.43 -2.15 -8.93
CA LEU A 124 7.07 -2.51 -10.20
C LEU A 124 8.58 -2.35 -10.15
N ARG A 125 9.07 -1.28 -9.51
CA ARG A 125 10.51 -1.04 -9.34
C ARG A 125 11.18 -2.16 -8.55
N ASP A 126 10.49 -2.71 -7.56
CA ASP A 126 10.98 -3.81 -6.73
C ASP A 126 10.69 -5.19 -7.36
N HIS A 127 10.25 -5.22 -8.63
CA HIS A 127 10.01 -6.42 -9.44
C HIS A 127 8.99 -7.40 -8.87
N HIS A 128 8.04 -6.91 -8.07
CA HIS A 128 6.94 -7.73 -7.57
C HIS A 128 5.92 -8.09 -8.67
N PRO A 129 5.26 -9.26 -8.55
CA PRO A 129 4.38 -9.76 -9.60
C PRO A 129 3.13 -8.88 -9.77
N VAL A 130 2.66 -8.79 -11.01
CA VAL A 130 1.43 -8.09 -11.38
C VAL A 130 0.51 -8.99 -12.19
N ALA A 131 -0.79 -8.72 -12.12
CA ALA A 131 -1.82 -9.34 -12.92
C ALA A 131 -2.45 -8.32 -13.88
N GLN A 132 -3.18 -8.82 -14.88
CA GLN A 132 -3.89 -8.03 -15.88
C GLN A 132 -5.32 -8.58 -16.06
N GLY A 133 -6.21 -7.74 -16.58
CA GLY A 133 -7.61 -8.08 -16.78
C GLY A 133 -8.49 -7.79 -15.56
N ASP A 134 -9.68 -8.39 -15.52
CA ASP A 134 -10.71 -8.11 -14.51
C ASP A 134 -10.56 -8.91 -13.22
N ALA A 135 -9.91 -10.07 -13.28
CA ALA A 135 -9.71 -10.92 -12.11
C ALA A 135 -8.57 -10.38 -11.23
N PRO A 136 -8.57 -10.63 -9.90
CA PRO A 136 -7.45 -10.29 -9.01
C PRO A 136 -6.10 -10.87 -9.41
N GLY A 137 -6.10 -11.94 -10.20
CA GLY A 137 -4.91 -12.74 -10.47
C GLY A 137 -4.46 -13.55 -9.25
N GLU A 138 -3.59 -14.52 -9.51
CA GLU A 138 -3.02 -15.38 -8.47
C GLU A 138 -1.54 -15.01 -8.27
N TRP A 139 -1.06 -15.21 -7.04
CA TRP A 139 0.37 -15.10 -6.79
C TRP A 139 1.10 -16.20 -7.56
N PRO A 140 2.23 -15.91 -8.25
CA PRO A 140 2.96 -16.94 -8.99
C PRO A 140 3.41 -18.06 -8.06
N SER A 141 3.24 -19.32 -8.48
CA SER A 141 3.62 -20.51 -7.69
C SER A 141 5.13 -20.66 -7.45
N GLN A 142 5.95 -19.83 -8.10
CA GLN A 142 7.38 -19.68 -7.84
C GLN A 142 7.79 -18.23 -8.11
N SER A 143 8.15 -17.47 -7.08
CA SER A 143 8.92 -16.23 -7.26
C SER A 143 10.32 -16.43 -6.71
N THR A 144 11.29 -16.24 -7.58
CA THR A 144 12.72 -16.17 -7.31
C THR A 144 13.00 -15.36 -6.04
N LYS A 145 13.82 -15.92 -5.15
CA LYS A 145 14.39 -15.22 -4.00
C LYS A 145 15.38 -14.16 -4.52
N GLU A 146 14.89 -13.07 -5.05
CA GLU A 146 15.68 -11.85 -5.16
C GLU A 146 15.42 -11.10 -3.86
N GLY A 147 16.40 -11.19 -2.96
CA GLY A 147 16.33 -10.53 -1.66
C GLY A 147 16.21 -9.01 -1.82
N CYS A 148 15.75 -8.37 -0.75
CA CYS A 148 15.64 -6.93 -0.66
C CYS A 148 16.95 -6.23 -1.11
N GLY A 149 16.83 -5.08 -1.77
CA GLY A 149 17.93 -4.12 -1.94
C GLY A 149 18.25 -3.33 -0.66
N CYS A 150 17.77 -3.84 0.48
CA CYS A 150 18.08 -3.47 1.85
C CYS A 150 18.76 -4.69 2.52
#